data_AF-A0A6J4YIP0-F1
#
_entry.id   AF-A0A6J4YIP0-F1
#
_cell.length_a   1.000
_cell.length_b   1.000
_cell.length_c   1.000
_cell.angle_alpha   90.00
_cell.angle_beta   90.00
_cell.angle_gamma   90.00
#
_symmetry.space_group_name_H-M   'P 1'
#
loop_
_entity.id
_entity.type
_entity.pdbx_description
1 polymer ?
#
loop_
_entity_poly.entity_id
_entity_poly.type
_entity_poly.pdbx_seq_one_letter_code
_entity_poly.pdbx_strand_id
1 'polypeptide(L)'
;MQDFKIQNQIQSLTSPQFSVNSVEKSQPSDFGQALQQSLEQVNRLQTEANASIDELANGKQTDIHQTMIAIEKASVSFELLMQIRNKVISAYDKIMRTPV
;
A
#
# COMPACT_ATOMS: atom_id res chain seq x y z
N MET A 1 38.50 -31.45 47.52
CA MET A 1 37.13 -30.88 47.41
C MET A 1 37.33 -29.52 46.76
N GLN A 2 37.02 -29.27 45.50
CA GLN A 2 35.80 -29.59 44.77
C GLN A 2 36.11 -29.91 43.30
N ASP A 3 35.42 -30.92 42.78
CA ASP A 3 35.39 -31.40 41.41
C ASP A 3 35.03 -30.30 40.39
N PHE A 4 35.92 -30.04 39.44
CA PHE A 4 35.53 -29.46 38.15
C PHE A 4 35.69 -30.54 37.09
N LYS A 5 34.59 -31.24 36.82
CA LYS A 5 34.50 -32.22 35.73
C LYS A 5 34.60 -31.48 34.40
N ILE A 6 35.76 -31.57 33.77
CA ILE A 6 35.94 -31.23 32.35
C ILE A 6 35.25 -32.35 31.54
N GLN A 7 33.99 -32.12 31.15
CA GLN A 7 33.31 -32.94 30.17
C GLN A 7 33.62 -32.37 28.77
N ASN A 8 34.60 -32.99 28.13
CA ASN A 8 34.87 -32.85 26.71
C ASN A 8 33.79 -33.64 25.95
N GLN A 9 32.95 -32.98 25.16
CA GLN A 9 32.37 -33.63 23.98
C GLN A 9 31.96 -32.62 22.91
N ILE A 10 32.80 -32.57 21.89
CA ILE A 10 32.62 -31.93 20.60
C ILE A 10 31.43 -32.62 19.93
N GLN A 11 30.31 -31.93 19.67
CA GLN A 11 29.34 -32.45 18.70
C GLN A 11 28.51 -31.35 18.03
N SER A 12 28.52 -31.44 16.69
CA SER A 12 27.71 -30.74 15.67
C SER A 12 27.97 -29.27 15.40
N LEU A 13 28.94 -29.06 14.50
CA LEU A 13 28.89 -28.07 13.44
C LEU A 13 27.73 -28.41 12.46
N THR A 14 26.58 -27.75 12.58
CA THR A 14 25.51 -27.59 11.56
C THR A 14 24.50 -26.60 12.15
N SER A 15 23.99 -25.53 11.55
CA SER A 15 23.93 -24.99 10.19
C SER A 15 23.79 -23.46 10.36
N PRO A 16 24.04 -22.60 9.34
CA PRO A 16 23.61 -21.20 9.43
C PRO A 16 22.09 -21.18 9.48
N GLN A 17 21.53 -20.97 10.67
CA GLN A 17 20.11 -20.78 10.87
C GLN A 17 19.76 -19.40 10.35
N PHE A 18 19.53 -19.32 9.04
CA PHE A 18 18.80 -18.21 8.43
C PHE A 18 17.42 -18.21 9.09
N SER A 19 17.28 -17.38 10.12
CA SER A 19 15.98 -16.97 10.63
C SER A 19 15.34 -16.15 9.52
N VAL A 20 14.66 -16.85 8.61
CA VAL A 20 13.63 -16.22 7.79
C VAL A 20 12.59 -15.77 8.80
N ASN A 21 12.64 -14.49 9.16
CA ASN A 21 11.52 -13.82 9.80
C ASN A 21 10.29 -14.26 9.00
N SER A 22 9.42 -15.00 9.68
CA SER A 22 8.09 -15.34 9.19
C SER A 22 7.53 -14.07 8.56
N VAL A 23 7.34 -14.09 7.25
CA VAL A 23 6.47 -13.14 6.58
C VAL A 23 5.15 -13.28 7.33
N GLU A 24 4.87 -12.31 8.21
CA GLU A 24 3.60 -12.22 8.89
C GLU A 24 2.55 -12.37 7.81
N LYS A 25 1.71 -13.39 8.02
CA LYS A 25 0.61 -13.73 7.14
C LYS A 25 -0.32 -12.53 7.16
N SER A 26 -0.08 -11.56 6.29
CA SER A 26 -0.93 -10.39 6.08
C SER A 26 -2.33 -10.94 5.89
N GLN A 27 -3.21 -10.64 6.84
CA GLN A 27 -4.54 -11.22 6.82
C GLN A 27 -5.23 -10.85 5.50
N PRO A 28 -6.07 -11.73 4.93
CA PRO A 28 -6.81 -11.46 3.69
C PRO A 28 -7.71 -10.22 3.72
N SER A 29 -7.84 -9.55 4.88
CA SER A 29 -8.63 -8.33 5.08
C SER A 29 -7.96 -7.04 4.60
N ASP A 30 -6.67 -7.06 4.22
CA ASP A 30 -5.89 -5.82 4.06
C ASP A 30 -6.14 -5.09 2.72
N PHE A 31 -6.35 -5.82 1.62
CA PHE A 31 -6.49 -5.19 0.30
C PHE A 31 -7.77 -4.36 0.14
N GLY A 32 -8.91 -4.87 0.62
CA GLY A 32 -10.18 -4.15 0.53
C GLY A 32 -10.16 -2.86 1.35
N GLN A 33 -9.54 -2.90 2.54
CA GLN A 33 -9.35 -1.74 3.39
C GLN A 33 -8.37 -0.73 2.76
N ALA A 34 -7.26 -1.19 2.19
CA ALA A 34 -6.33 -0.34 1.45
C ALA A 34 -6.98 0.31 0.21
N LEU A 35 -7.85 -0.42 -0.50
CA LEU A 35 -8.62 0.12 -1.62
C LEU A 35 -9.63 1.18 -1.17
N GLN A 36 -10.33 0.94 -0.05
CA GLN A 36 -11.23 1.92 0.53
C GLN A 36 -10.49 3.20 0.96
N GLN A 37 -9.34 3.06 1.64
CA GLN A 37 -8.50 4.20 1.99
C GLN A 37 -8.00 4.96 0.76
N SER A 38 -7.64 4.24 -0.31
CA SER A 38 -7.22 4.85 -1.58
C SER A 38 -8.36 5.63 -2.24
N LEU A 39 -9.60 5.11 -2.18
CA LEU A 39 -10.80 5.80 -2.65
C LEU A 39 -11.05 7.10 -1.88
N GLU A 40 -10.99 7.04 -0.55
CA GLU A 40 -11.13 8.21 0.32
C GLU A 40 -10.01 9.24 0.05
N GLN A 41 -8.79 8.77 -0.19
CA GLN A 41 -7.64 9.60 -0.53
C GLN A 41 -7.82 10.33 -1.87
N VAL A 42 -8.32 9.65 -2.92
CA VAL A 42 -8.64 10.27 -4.20
C VAL A 42 -9.76 11.31 -4.05
N ASN A 43 -10.79 10.99 -3.27
CA ASN A 43 -11.89 11.94 -2.99
C ASN A 43 -11.37 13.21 -2.29
N ARG A 44 -10.46 13.05 -1.32
CA ARG A 44 -9.82 14.19 -0.65
C ARG A 44 -9.01 15.04 -1.61
N LEU A 45 -8.19 14.42 -2.47
CA LEU A 45 -7.41 15.14 -3.49
C LEU A 45 -8.30 15.90 -4.47
N GLN A 46 -9.41 15.30 -4.90
CA GLN A 46 -10.39 15.97 -5.76
C GLN A 46 -11.01 17.19 -5.08
N THR A 47 -11.37 17.07 -3.80
CA THR A 47 -11.95 18.17 -3.02
C THR A 47 -10.93 19.29 -2.82
N GLU A 48 -9.68 18.96 -2.52
CA GLU A 48 -8.58 19.92 -2.37
C GLU A 48 -8.26 20.65 -3.68
N ALA A 49 -8.27 19.93 -4.81
CA ALA A 49 -8.11 20.53 -6.13
C ALA A 49 -9.25 21.51 -6.44
N ASN A 50 -10.51 21.13 -6.19
CA ASN A 50 -11.66 22.00 -6.39
C ASN A 50 -11.60 23.25 -5.51
N ALA A 51 -11.24 23.10 -4.23
CA ALA A 51 -11.07 24.23 -3.32
C ALA A 51 -9.95 25.17 -3.80
N SER A 52 -8.82 24.63 -4.27
CA SER A 52 -7.72 25.43 -4.82
C SER A 52 -8.12 26.18 -6.08
N ILE A 53 -8.91 25.56 -6.97
CA ILE A 53 -9.48 26.22 -8.15
C ILE A 53 -10.39 27.39 -7.74
N ASP A 54 -11.27 27.16 -6.78
CA ASP A 54 -12.19 28.18 -6.29
C ASP A 54 -11.44 29.34 -5.65
N GLU A 55 -10.42 29.07 -4.83
CA GLU A 55 -9.59 30.11 -4.22
C GLU A 55 -8.81 30.92 -5.26
N LEU A 56 -8.30 30.27 -6.31
CA LEU A 56 -7.63 30.91 -7.42
C LEU A 56 -8.59 31.80 -8.23
N ALA A 57 -9.77 31.28 -8.55
CA ALA A 57 -10.79 32.02 -9.30
C ALA A 57 -11.33 33.24 -8.52
N ASN A 58 -11.40 33.13 -7.19
CA ASN A 58 -11.79 34.24 -6.31
C ASN A 58 -10.63 35.20 -5.98
N GLY A 59 -9.42 34.96 -6.50
CA GLY A 59 -8.24 35.79 -6.25
C GLY A 59 -7.70 35.72 -4.81
N LYS A 60 -8.15 34.74 -4.01
CA LYS A 60 -7.66 34.47 -2.65
C LYS A 60 -6.32 33.74 -2.67
N GLN A 61 -6.11 32.91 -3.68
CA GLN A 61 -4.88 32.19 -3.97
C GLN A 61 -4.28 32.77 -5.26
N THR A 62 -3.08 33.34 -5.20
CA THR A 62 -2.38 33.86 -6.41
C THR A 62 -1.44 32.83 -7.02
N ASP A 63 -1.23 31.71 -6.33
CA ASP A 63 -0.32 30.65 -6.76
C ASP A 63 -1.03 29.64 -7.65
N ILE A 64 -0.97 29.91 -8.96
CA ILE A 64 -1.44 29.00 -10.00
C ILE A 64 -0.68 27.67 -10.02
N HIS A 65 0.59 27.66 -9.61
CA HIS A 65 1.40 26.43 -9.62
C HIS A 65 0.88 25.44 -8.60
N GLN A 66 0.57 25.89 -7.39
CA GLN A 66 0.00 25.00 -6.36
C GLN A 66 -1.37 24.46 -6.76
N THR A 67 -2.20 25.29 -7.38
CA THR A 67 -3.50 24.86 -7.91
C THR A 67 -3.31 23.79 -8.99
N MET A 68 -2.40 24.01 -9.95
CA MET A 68 -2.11 23.01 -10.97
C MET A 68 -1.54 21.71 -10.38
N ILE A 69 -0.67 21.79 -9.37
CA ILE A 69 -0.14 20.59 -8.68
C ILE A 69 -1.27 19.81 -8.00
N ALA A 70 -2.21 20.49 -7.33
CA ALA A 70 -3.36 19.83 -6.70
C ALA A 70 -4.25 19.11 -7.73
N ILE A 71 -4.52 19.77 -8.86
CA ILE A 71 -5.28 19.20 -9.97
C ILE A 71 -4.57 17.97 -10.54
N GLU A 72 -3.26 18.07 -10.82
CA GLU A 72 -2.48 16.98 -11.40
C GLU A 72 -2.45 15.77 -10.46
N LYS A 73 -2.24 16.01 -9.15
CA LYS A 73 -2.29 14.95 -8.14
C LYS A 73 -3.65 14.24 -8.14
N ALA A 74 -4.76 14.99 -8.19
CA ALA A 74 -6.09 14.42 -8.23
C ALA A 74 -6.30 13.58 -9.51
N SER A 75 -5.89 14.11 -10.67
CA SER A 75 -6.01 13.45 -11.97
C SER A 75 -5.24 12.12 -12.02
N VAL A 76 -3.94 12.15 -11.72
CA VAL A 76 -3.09 10.95 -11.75
C VAL A 76 -3.58 9.89 -10.76
N SER A 77 -3.99 10.30 -9.56
CA SER A 77 -4.52 9.37 -8.55
C SER A 77 -5.84 8.74 -8.99
N PHE A 78 -6.71 9.50 -9.66
CA PHE A 78 -7.95 8.99 -10.22
C PHE A 78 -7.72 7.99 -11.37
N GLU A 79 -6.78 8.29 -12.27
CA GLU A 79 -6.40 7.36 -13.33
C GLU A 79 -5.88 6.04 -12.78
N LEU A 80 -5.01 6.09 -11.76
CA LEU A 80 -4.52 4.90 -11.06
C LEU A 80 -5.69 4.10 -10.46
N LEU A 81 -6.63 4.77 -9.80
CA LEU A 81 -7.81 4.13 -9.24
C LEU A 81 -8.66 3.44 -10.32
N MET A 82 -8.84 4.07 -11.48
CA MET A 82 -9.57 3.48 -12.60
C MET A 82 -8.88 2.21 -13.12
N GLN A 83 -7.54 2.20 -13.18
CA GLN A 83 -6.79 0.99 -13.52
C GLN A 83 -7.00 -0.13 -12.50
N ILE A 84 -6.98 0.20 -11.21
CA ILE A 84 -7.23 -0.76 -10.13
C ILE A 84 -8.67 -1.30 -10.24
N ARG A 85 -9.67 -0.42 -10.40
CA ARG A 85 -11.07 -0.80 -10.61
C ARG A 85 -11.22 -1.79 -11.75
N ASN A 86 -10.63 -1.49 -12.91
CA ASN A 86 -10.69 -2.37 -14.08
C ASN A 86 -10.02 -3.73 -13.81
N LYS A 87 -8.90 -3.73 -13.07
CA LYS A 87 -8.17 -4.95 -12.71
C LYS A 87 -8.96 -5.81 -11.72
N VAL A 88 -9.65 -5.20 -10.75
CA VAL A 88 -10.53 -5.91 -9.81
C VAL A 88 -11.72 -6.53 -10.53
N ILE A 89 -12.39 -5.79 -11.41
CA ILE A 89 -13.49 -6.32 -12.24
C ILE A 89 -13.00 -7.50 -13.09
N SER A 90 -11.84 -7.34 -13.74
CA SER A 90 -11.27 -8.40 -14.58
C SER A 90 -10.87 -9.64 -13.76
N ALA A 91 -10.38 -9.46 -12.54
CA ALA A 91 -10.03 -10.56 -11.64
C ALA A 91 -11.30 -11.33 -11.20
N TYR A 92 -12.37 -10.60 -10.88
CA TYR A 92 -13.68 -11.20 -10.59
C TYR A 92 -14.21 -12.00 -11.79
N ASP A 93 -14.21 -11.40 -12.99
CA ASP A 93 -14.64 -12.07 -14.22
C ASP A 93 -13.80 -13.33 -14.52
N LYS A 94 -12.49 -13.28 -14.26
CA LYS A 94 -11.59 -14.42 -14.48
C LYS A 94 -11.88 -15.57 -13.51
N ILE A 95 -12.11 -15.28 -12.23
CA ILE A 95 -12.51 -16.30 -11.25
C ILE A 95 -13.83 -16.95 -11.68
N MET A 96 -14.80 -16.16 -12.15
CA MET A 96 -16.11 -16.66 -12.60
C MET A 96 -16.04 -17.51 -13.87
N ARG A 97 -15.09 -17.19 -14.78
CA ARG A 97 -14.91 -17.87 -16.07
C ARG A 97 -13.98 -19.07 -16.01
N THR A 98 -13.26 -19.28 -14.91
CA THR A 98 -12.47 -20.50 -14.75
C THR A 98 -13.47 -21.58 -14.30
N PRO A 99 -13.85 -22.53 -15.17
CA PRO A 99 -14.66 -23.65 -14.72
C PRO A 99 -13.78 -24.45 -13.74
N VAL A 100 -14.38 -24.93 -12.66
CA VAL A 100 -13.81 -26.03 -11.88
C VAL A 100 -13.67 -27.28 -12.74
#